data_AF-A0A836TB71-F1
#
_entry.id   AF-A0A836TB71-F1
#
_cell.length_a   1.000
_cell.length_b   1.000
_cell.length_c   1.000
_cell.angle_alpha   90.00
_cell.angle_beta   90.00
_cell.angle_gamma   90.00
#
_symmetry.space_group_name_H-M   'P 1'
#
loop_
_entity.id
_entity.type
_entity.pdbx_description
1 polymer ?
#
loop_
_entity_poly.entity_id
_entity_poly.type
_entity_poly.pdbx_seq_one_letter_code
_entity_poly.pdbx_strand_id
1 'polypeptide(L)'
;MTRRRQFGESNLRIWLFFAGVFGFTAVGLGAIGAHVFDGQVSQENLIRFETAVRYQMWHALALLAVAWLANCGDQRPHWCVGMAGWAFTFGILFFSGSLYAFSLTDERSAATLAPVGGVSLMIGWLAVTASAVVRRTD
;
A
#
# COMPACT_ATOMS: atom_id res chain seq x y z
N MET A 1 -12.54 -23.70 -19.12
CA MET A 1 -12.08 -22.45 -18.49
C MET A 1 -10.58 -22.34 -18.73
N THR A 2 -10.13 -21.32 -19.47
CA THR A 2 -8.73 -21.16 -19.89
C THR A 2 -7.85 -20.69 -18.73
N ARG A 3 -6.63 -21.26 -18.61
CA ARG A 3 -5.61 -20.94 -17.58
C ARG A 3 -5.40 -19.43 -17.33
N ARG A 4 -5.65 -18.59 -18.34
CA ARG A 4 -5.59 -17.11 -18.26
C ARG A 4 -6.64 -16.46 -17.36
N ARG A 5 -7.91 -16.92 -17.38
CA ARG A 5 -8.94 -16.40 -16.45
C ARG A 5 -8.60 -16.73 -15.00
N GLN A 6 -8.03 -17.91 -14.76
CA GLN A 6 -7.63 -18.35 -13.43
C GLN A 6 -6.51 -17.48 -12.82
N PHE A 7 -5.52 -17.05 -13.61
CA PHE A 7 -4.47 -16.13 -13.15
C PHE A 7 -4.97 -14.71 -12.86
N GLY A 8 -5.91 -14.20 -13.66
CA GLY A 8 -6.54 -12.91 -13.41
C GLY A 8 -7.34 -12.91 -12.10
N GLU A 9 -8.14 -13.96 -11.88
CA GLU A 9 -8.93 -14.10 -10.65
C GLU A 9 -8.08 -14.29 -9.39
N SER A 10 -6.97 -15.03 -9.45
CA SER A 10 -6.08 -15.19 -8.30
C SER A 10 -5.43 -13.87 -7.90
N ASN A 11 -4.97 -13.06 -8.87
CA ASN A 11 -4.36 -11.76 -8.59
C ASN A 11 -5.39 -10.77 -8.04
N LEU A 12 -6.60 -10.74 -8.59
CA LEU A 12 -7.70 -9.91 -8.09
C LEU A 12 -7.96 -10.14 -6.59
N ARG A 13 -8.12 -11.41 -6.18
CA ARG A 13 -8.43 -11.76 -4.79
C ARG A 13 -7.32 -11.34 -3.82
N ILE A 14 -6.06 -11.51 -4.22
CA ILE A 14 -4.90 -11.11 -3.41
C ILE A 14 -4.90 -9.59 -3.17
N TRP A 15 -5.14 -8.80 -4.22
CA TRP A 15 -5.14 -7.33 -4.08
C TRP A 15 -6.33 -6.81 -3.27
N LEU A 16 -7.52 -7.41 -3.44
CA LEU A 16 -8.68 -7.09 -2.59
C LEU A 16 -8.40 -7.43 -1.12
N PHE A 17 -7.75 -8.56 -0.85
CA PHE A 17 -7.38 -8.96 0.51
C PHE A 17 -6.47 -7.91 1.17
N PHE A 18 -5.36 -7.56 0.53
CA PHE A 18 -4.43 -6.57 1.08
C PHE A 18 -5.06 -5.18 1.18
N ALA A 19 -5.81 -4.75 0.17
CA ALA A 19 -6.54 -3.47 0.22
C ALA A 19 -7.52 -3.42 1.39
N GLY A 20 -8.28 -4.50 1.63
CA GLY A 20 -9.21 -4.60 2.75
C GLY A 20 -8.51 -4.56 4.09
N VAL A 21 -7.44 -5.36 4.27
CA VAL A 21 -6.66 -5.39 5.52
C VAL A 21 -6.03 -4.04 5.83
N PHE A 22 -5.37 -3.41 4.85
CA PHE A 22 -4.73 -2.11 5.04
C PHE A 22 -5.75 -0.99 5.20
N GLY A 23 -6.87 -1.02 4.46
CA GLY A 23 -7.95 -0.04 4.63
C GLY A 23 -8.56 -0.13 6.03
N PHE A 24 -8.93 -1.33 6.47
CA PHE A 24 -9.49 -1.58 7.80
C PHE A 24 -8.55 -1.09 8.92
N THR A 25 -7.28 -1.50 8.86
CA THR A 25 -6.30 -1.11 9.89
C THR A 25 -5.98 0.38 9.84
N ALA A 26 -5.98 1.03 8.67
CA ALA A 26 -5.77 2.47 8.58
C ALA A 26 -6.94 3.26 9.20
N VAL A 27 -8.19 2.84 8.98
CA VAL A 27 -9.35 3.45 9.65
C VAL A 27 -9.24 3.26 11.17
N GLY A 28 -8.95 2.04 11.63
CA GLY A 28 -8.83 1.75 13.06
C GLY A 28 -7.72 2.54 13.75
N LEU A 29 -6.51 2.54 13.16
CA LEU A 29 -5.37 3.32 13.68
C LEU A 29 -5.64 4.83 13.61
N GLY A 30 -6.25 5.32 12.53
CA GLY A 30 -6.65 6.72 12.41
C GLY A 30 -7.62 7.17 13.51
N ALA A 31 -8.61 6.35 13.83
CA ALA A 31 -9.54 6.62 14.93
C ALA A 31 -8.83 6.62 16.30
N ILE A 32 -7.88 5.70 16.52
CA ILE A 32 -7.04 5.68 17.73
C ILE A 32 -6.21 6.96 17.82
N GLY A 33 -5.54 7.37 16.73
CA GLY A 33 -4.74 8.59 16.70
C GLY A 33 -5.56 9.84 17.05
N ALA A 34 -6.78 9.95 16.50
CA ALA A 34 -7.64 11.12 16.67
C ALA A 34 -8.32 11.23 18.05
N HIS A 35 -8.49 10.11 18.78
CA HIS A 35 -9.29 10.09 20.01
C HIS A 35 -8.55 9.58 21.24
N VAL A 36 -7.55 8.72 21.08
CA VAL A 36 -6.81 8.11 22.19
C VAL A 36 -5.49 8.83 22.44
N PHE A 37 -4.80 9.24 21.38
CA PHE A 37 -3.46 9.82 21.49
C PHE A 37 -3.43 11.34 21.71
N ASP A 38 -4.58 12.01 21.63
CA ASP A 38 -4.67 13.43 21.93
C ASP A 38 -4.23 13.71 23.38
N GLY A 39 -3.14 14.45 23.54
CA GLY A 39 -2.50 14.76 24.82
C GLY A 39 -1.65 13.64 25.46
N GLN A 40 -1.58 12.43 24.87
CA GLN A 40 -0.77 11.31 25.41
C GLN A 40 0.60 11.14 24.74
N VAL A 41 0.74 11.58 23.49
CA VAL A 41 2.00 11.55 22.74
C VAL A 41 2.45 12.96 22.38
N SER A 42 3.74 13.12 22.08
CA SER A 42 4.25 14.41 21.58
C SER A 42 3.54 14.79 20.27
N GLN A 43 3.37 16.09 20.03
CA GLN A 43 2.78 16.59 18.78
C GLN A 43 3.55 16.11 17.55
N GLU A 44 4.88 15.99 17.64
CA GLU A 44 5.71 15.44 16.56
C GLU A 44 5.37 13.96 16.28
N ASN A 45 5.22 13.15 17.32
CA ASN A 45 4.87 11.73 17.17
C ASN A 45 3.45 11.55 16.64
N LEU A 46 2.51 12.42 17.03
CA LEU A 46 1.14 12.42 16.49
C LEU A 46 1.14 12.72 14.99
N ILE A 47 1.85 13.77 14.56
CA ILE A 47 1.99 14.13 13.13
C ILE A 47 2.62 12.97 12.33
N ARG A 48 3.61 12.30 12.92
CA ARG A 48 4.27 11.13 12.31
C ARG A 48 3.31 9.96 12.18
N PHE A 49 2.55 9.66 13.23
CA PHE A 49 1.54 8.61 13.25
C PHE A 49 0.44 8.89 12.22
N GLU A 50 -0.09 10.10 12.16
CA GLU A 50 -1.08 10.51 11.16
C GLU A 50 -0.53 10.43 9.72
N THR A 51 0.75 10.73 9.52
CA THR A 51 1.40 10.55 8.22
C THR A 51 1.42 9.07 7.82
N ALA A 52 1.71 8.17 8.75
CA ALA A 52 1.65 6.73 8.53
C ALA A 52 0.24 6.27 8.14
N VAL A 53 -0.80 6.69 8.89
CA VAL A 53 -2.21 6.40 8.58
C VAL A 53 -2.58 6.89 7.19
N ARG A 54 -2.23 8.12 6.86
CA ARG A 54 -2.55 8.73 5.57
C ARG A 54 -1.90 7.98 4.41
N TYR A 55 -0.61 7.66 4.51
CA TYR A 55 0.09 6.91 3.46
C TYR A 55 -0.45 5.48 3.33
N GLN A 56 -0.77 4.80 4.44
CA GLN A 56 -1.40 3.49 4.40
C GLN A 56 -2.75 3.54 3.68
N MET A 57 -3.61 4.50 4.02
CA MET A 57 -4.95 4.62 3.41
C MET A 57 -4.87 4.90 1.90
N TRP A 58 -4.03 5.85 1.48
CA TRP A 58 -3.88 6.16 0.05
C TRP A 58 -3.45 4.95 -0.78
N HIS A 59 -2.54 4.13 -0.25
CA HIS A 59 -2.03 2.97 -0.97
C HIS A 59 -2.92 1.73 -0.81
N ALA A 60 -3.75 1.66 0.24
CA ALA A 60 -4.85 0.69 0.31
C ALA A 60 -5.89 0.96 -0.79
N LEU A 61 -6.25 2.23 -1.02
CA LEU A 61 -7.11 2.63 -2.14
C LEU A 61 -6.44 2.36 -3.50
N ALA A 62 -5.13 2.61 -3.61
CA ALA A 62 -4.37 2.24 -4.80
C ALA A 62 -4.40 0.72 -5.05
N LEU A 63 -4.36 -0.12 -4.00
CA LEU A 63 -4.51 -1.58 -4.13
C LEU A 63 -5.91 -1.99 -4.61
N LEU A 64 -6.99 -1.27 -4.22
CA LEU A 64 -8.31 -1.47 -4.83
C LEU A 64 -8.28 -1.15 -6.33
N ALA A 65 -7.58 -0.08 -6.74
CA ALA A 65 -7.39 0.23 -8.14
C ALA A 65 -6.57 -0.85 -8.86
N VAL A 66 -5.51 -1.39 -8.25
CA VAL A 66 -4.72 -2.52 -8.80
C VAL A 66 -5.59 -3.77 -8.94
N ALA A 67 -6.47 -4.06 -7.96
CA ALA A 67 -7.45 -5.14 -8.04
C ALA A 67 -8.38 -4.95 -9.24
N TRP A 68 -8.94 -3.76 -9.40
CA TRP A 68 -9.77 -3.39 -10.55
C TRP A 68 -9.01 -3.57 -11.87
N LEU A 69 -7.76 -3.10 -11.95
CA LEU A 69 -6.90 -3.23 -13.12
C LEU A 69 -6.60 -4.69 -13.47
N ALA A 70 -6.42 -5.57 -12.47
CA ALA A 70 -6.23 -7.00 -12.68
C ALA A 70 -7.47 -7.68 -13.31
N ASN A 71 -8.67 -7.12 -13.07
CA ASN A 71 -9.93 -7.62 -13.62
C ASN A 71 -10.27 -7.04 -15.02
N CYS A 72 -9.71 -5.89 -15.40
CA CYS A 72 -10.06 -5.16 -16.62
C CYS A 72 -9.56 -5.76 -17.96
N GLY A 73 -9.15 -7.03 -18.00
CA GLY A 73 -9.00 -7.78 -19.26
C GLY A 73 -7.73 -7.54 -20.09
N ASP A 74 -7.56 -8.41 -21.08
CA ASP A 74 -6.38 -8.86 -21.83
C ASP A 74 -5.45 -7.82 -22.51
N GLN A 75 -5.60 -6.52 -22.33
CA GLN A 75 -4.77 -5.53 -23.04
C GLN A 75 -3.56 -5.02 -22.24
N ARG A 76 -3.47 -5.35 -20.94
CA ARG A 76 -2.43 -4.83 -20.05
C ARG A 76 -1.36 -5.87 -19.72
N PRO A 77 -0.09 -5.48 -19.54
CA PRO A 77 0.94 -6.40 -19.06
C PRO A 77 0.65 -6.83 -17.62
N HIS A 78 0.36 -8.11 -17.40
CA HIS A 78 0.05 -8.65 -16.07
C HIS A 78 1.18 -8.44 -15.06
N TRP A 79 2.42 -8.42 -15.53
CA TRP A 79 3.59 -8.23 -14.68
C TRP A 79 3.63 -6.81 -14.07
N CYS A 80 3.23 -5.76 -14.81
CA CYS A 80 3.14 -4.40 -14.28
C CYS A 80 2.13 -4.30 -13.15
N VAL A 81 0.95 -4.91 -13.33
CA VAL A 81 -0.11 -4.91 -12.31
C VAL A 81 0.34 -5.66 -11.06
N GLY A 82 0.99 -6.82 -11.22
CA GLY A 82 1.54 -7.57 -10.09
C GLY A 82 2.65 -6.81 -9.36
N MET A 83 3.54 -6.15 -10.10
CA MET A 83 4.60 -5.30 -9.54
C MET A 83 4.01 -4.13 -8.75
N ALA A 84 2.97 -3.47 -9.27
CA ALA A 84 2.27 -2.42 -8.55
C ALA A 84 1.70 -2.90 -7.21
N GLY A 85 0.99 -4.04 -7.22
CA GLY A 85 0.37 -4.61 -6.02
C GLY A 85 1.39 -4.96 -4.93
N TRP A 86 2.48 -5.64 -5.30
CA TRP A 86 3.52 -5.98 -4.33
C TRP A 86 4.30 -4.75 -3.85
N ALA A 87 4.62 -3.81 -4.73
CA ALA A 87 5.34 -2.59 -4.37
C ALA A 87 4.52 -1.71 -3.40
N PHE A 88 3.21 -1.58 -3.61
CA PHE A 88 2.35 -0.91 -2.62
C PHE A 88 2.27 -1.68 -1.30
N THR A 89 2.14 -3.00 -1.33
CA THR A 89 2.06 -3.84 -0.13
C THR A 89 3.32 -3.70 0.73
N PHE A 90 4.51 -3.89 0.14
CA PHE A 90 5.78 -3.73 0.85
C PHE A 90 6.03 -2.28 1.26
N GLY A 91 5.69 -1.33 0.38
CA GLY A 91 5.79 0.09 0.69
C GLY A 91 4.94 0.48 1.90
N ILE A 92 3.71 -0.01 2.04
CA ILE A 92 2.88 0.23 3.22
C ILE A 92 3.55 -0.34 4.47
N LEU A 93 4.00 -1.61 4.42
CA LEU A 93 4.60 -2.28 5.57
C LEU A 93 5.88 -1.57 6.04
N PHE A 94 6.78 -1.21 5.13
CA PHE A 94 8.04 -0.56 5.50
C PHE A 94 7.88 0.93 5.77
N PHE A 95 7.11 1.67 4.97
CA PHE A 95 6.92 3.10 5.18
C PHE A 95 5.99 3.37 6.36
N SER A 96 4.74 2.90 6.29
CA SER A 96 3.75 3.22 7.32
C SER A 96 4.04 2.45 8.61
N GLY A 97 4.41 1.17 8.50
CA GLY A 97 4.78 0.36 9.66
C GLY A 97 5.96 0.92 10.45
N SER A 98 7.01 1.42 9.77
CA SER A 98 8.14 2.05 10.47
C SER A 98 7.77 3.34 11.19
N LEU A 99 6.91 4.16 10.58
CA LEU A 99 6.46 5.41 11.18
C LEU A 99 5.54 5.14 12.38
N TYR A 100 4.66 4.14 12.32
CA TYR A 100 3.89 3.70 13.50
C TYR A 100 4.82 3.26 14.62
N ALA A 101 5.76 2.36 14.34
CA ALA A 101 6.73 1.89 15.32
C ALA A 101 7.48 3.06 15.95
N PHE A 102 8.07 3.94 15.14
CA PHE A 102 8.82 5.08 15.64
C PHE A 102 7.94 6.07 16.43
N SER A 103 6.69 6.30 16.02
CA SER A 103 5.79 7.20 16.76
C SER A 103 5.36 6.66 18.14
N LEU A 104 5.38 5.34 18.33
CA LEU A 104 4.93 4.67 19.56
C LEU A 104 6.09 4.32 20.50
N THR A 105 7.28 4.06 19.97
CA THR A 105 8.44 3.63 20.77
C THR A 105 9.53 4.68 20.91
N ASP A 106 9.48 5.76 20.12
CA ASP A 106 10.57 6.73 19.94
C ASP A 106 11.91 6.10 19.50
N GLU A 107 11.89 4.86 19.01
CA GLU A 107 13.08 4.17 18.56
C GLU A 107 13.45 4.59 17.13
N ARG A 108 14.47 5.44 17.00
CA ARG A 108 14.93 5.98 15.71
C ARG A 108 15.35 4.90 14.69
N SER A 109 15.76 3.72 15.15
CA SER A 109 16.10 2.59 14.28
C SER A 109 14.92 2.18 13.38
N ALA A 110 13.69 2.24 13.90
CA ALA A 110 12.49 1.91 13.15
C ALA A 110 12.35 2.80 11.90
N ALA A 111 12.60 4.11 12.06
CA ALA A 111 12.46 5.11 10.98
C ALA A 111 13.42 4.89 9.79
N THR A 112 14.49 4.12 9.97
CA THR A 112 15.48 3.85 8.91
C THR A 112 14.90 3.02 7.76
N LEU A 113 13.78 2.32 7.98
CA LEU A 113 13.08 1.55 6.95
C LEU A 113 12.14 2.41 6.10
N ALA A 114 11.78 3.62 6.57
CA ALA A 114 10.85 4.49 5.87
C ALA A 114 11.30 4.85 4.44
N PRO A 115 12.58 5.22 4.17
CA PRO A 115 13.04 5.51 2.80
C PRO A 115 12.88 4.31 1.85
N VAL A 116 13.17 3.10 2.32
CA VAL A 116 13.01 1.86 1.54
C VAL A 116 11.54 1.65 1.17
N GLY A 117 10.65 1.82 2.15
CA GLY A 117 9.20 1.79 1.91
C GLY A 117 8.75 2.86 0.92
N GLY A 118 9.23 4.09 1.07
CA GLY A 118 8.90 5.21 0.18
C GLY A 118 9.28 4.95 -1.28
N VAL A 119 10.50 4.44 -1.52
CA VAL A 119 10.94 4.02 -2.86
C VAL A 119 10.04 2.90 -3.41
N SER A 120 9.64 1.94 -2.57
CA SER A 120 8.71 0.88 -2.96
C SER A 120 7.35 1.45 -3.39
N LEU A 121 6.80 2.41 -2.65
CA LEU A 121 5.55 3.11 -3.03
C LEU A 121 5.70 3.84 -4.38
N MET A 122 6.83 4.51 -4.61
CA MET A 122 7.11 5.18 -5.90
C MET A 122 7.18 4.17 -7.05
N ILE A 123 7.84 3.01 -6.85
CA ILE A 123 7.87 1.93 -7.85
C ILE A 123 6.45 1.43 -8.14
N GLY A 124 5.58 1.32 -7.14
CA GLY A 124 4.19 0.95 -7.33
C GLY A 124 3.44 1.90 -8.27
N TRP A 125 3.59 3.21 -8.06
CA TRP A 125 2.99 4.21 -8.96
C TRP A 125 3.60 4.18 -10.35
N LEU A 126 4.92 4.01 -10.48
CA LEU A 126 5.57 3.84 -11.78
C LEU A 126 5.06 2.59 -12.51
N ALA A 127 4.80 1.50 -11.80
CA ALA A 127 4.23 0.28 -12.36
C ALA A 127 2.79 0.49 -12.86
N VAL A 128 1.98 1.26 -12.12
CA VAL A 128 0.64 1.68 -12.58
C VAL A 128 0.75 2.50 -13.87
N THR A 129 1.65 3.49 -13.92
CA THR A 129 1.91 4.28 -15.14
C THR A 129 2.38 3.41 -16.29
N ALA A 130 3.33 2.50 -16.06
CA ALA A 130 3.84 1.56 -17.04
C ALA A 130 2.72 0.66 -17.60
N SER A 131 1.76 0.25 -16.77
CA SER A 131 0.62 -0.57 -17.20
C SER A 131 -0.29 0.11 -18.24
N ALA A 132 -0.22 1.45 -18.35
CA ALA A 132 -0.99 2.23 -19.32
C ALA A 132 -0.24 2.45 -20.65
N VAL A 133 1.10 2.46 -20.63
CA VAL A 133 1.93 2.82 -21.80
C VAL A 133 2.65 1.64 -22.44
N VAL A 134 2.99 0.62 -21.65
CA VAL A 134 3.70 -0.57 -22.14
C VAL A 134 2.71 -1.48 -22.85
N ARG A 135 3.00 -1.76 -24.13
CA ARG A 135 2.23 -2.75 -24.91
C ARG A 135 2.52 -4.15 -24.40
N ARG A 136 1.50 -5.02 -24.46
CA ARG A 136 1.66 -6.44 -24.18
C ARG A 136 2.70 -7.01 -25.16
N THR A 137 3.86 -7.40 -24.66
CA THR A 137 4.79 -8.28 -25.38
C THR A 137 4.43 -9.69 -24.98
N ASP A 138 3.92 -10.47 -25.92
CA ASP A 138 3.46 -11.86 -25.73
C ASP A 138 4.56 -12.80 -25.22
#